data_AF-A0A4R0IRR4-F1
#
_entry.id   AF-A0A4R0IRR4-F1
#
_cell.length_a   1.000
_cell.length_b   1.000
_cell.length_c   1.000
_cell.angle_alpha   90.00
_cell.angle_beta   90.00
_cell.angle_gamma   90.00
#
_symmetry.space_group_name_H-M   'P 1'
#
loop_
_entity.id
_entity.type
_entity.pdbx_description
1 polymer ?
#
loop_
_entity_poly.entity_id
_entity_poly.type
_entity_poly.pdbx_seq_one_letter_code
_entity_poly.pdbx_strand_id
1 'polypeptide(L)'
;MLGRTIAPEGSGLVLAEWEAAGRTSDEVAWQAPLHVHHTDDEAWYVLSGTMRMRIDGEDYDVPAGSGIVGPRGVPHTFGNPGEEPARYVLVMSSTTNAMLRELHGGFSGDVAALFEKYGCSLLG
;
A
#
# COMPACT_ATOMS: atom_id res chain seq x y z
N MET A 1 0.81 -6.56 9.90
CA MET A 1 1.46 -7.80 9.43
C MET A 1 2.43 -7.42 8.32
N LEU A 2 3.47 -8.18 7.99
CA LEU A 2 4.30 -7.92 6.79
C LEU A 2 3.86 -8.89 5.68
N GLY A 3 3.65 -8.39 4.47
CA GLY A 3 3.34 -9.22 3.32
C GLY A 3 4.43 -10.23 3.01
N ARG A 4 4.04 -11.36 2.41
CA ARG A 4 4.99 -12.40 2.01
C ARG A 4 5.83 -11.88 0.84
N THR A 5 7.09 -11.60 1.14
CA THR A 5 8.03 -10.95 0.22
C THR A 5 9.06 -11.95 -0.29
N ILE A 6 9.40 -11.89 -1.58
CA ILE A 6 10.58 -12.54 -2.15
C ILE A 6 11.33 -11.47 -2.97
N ALA A 7 12.43 -10.95 -2.40
CA ALA A 7 13.30 -9.99 -3.07
C ALA A 7 14.76 -10.36 -2.78
N PRO A 8 15.55 -10.77 -3.80
CA PRO A 8 16.98 -11.00 -3.66
C PRO A 8 17.73 -9.76 -3.16
N GLU A 9 18.87 -9.96 -2.51
CA GLU A 9 19.75 -8.87 -2.10
C GLU A 9 20.12 -7.96 -3.29
N GLY A 10 20.10 -6.65 -3.07
CA GLY A 10 20.37 -5.65 -4.11
C GLY A 10 19.19 -5.29 -5.02
N SER A 11 18.01 -5.90 -4.84
CA SER A 11 16.82 -5.54 -5.63
C SER A 11 16.35 -4.12 -5.32
N GLY A 12 16.20 -3.28 -6.36
CA GLY A 12 15.58 -1.95 -6.25
C GLY A 12 14.05 -1.98 -6.23
N LEU A 13 13.46 -3.10 -6.64
CA LEU A 13 12.02 -3.35 -6.65
C LEU A 13 11.71 -4.56 -5.78
N VAL A 14 10.62 -4.48 -5.02
CA VAL A 14 10.17 -5.52 -4.09
C VAL A 14 8.70 -5.84 -4.38
N LEU A 15 8.41 -7.13 -4.48
CA LEU A 15 7.04 -7.63 -4.60
C LEU A 15 6.68 -8.35 -3.30
N ALA A 16 5.53 -7.97 -2.73
CA ALA A 16 5.00 -8.57 -1.53
C ALA A 16 3.52 -8.93 -1.72
N GLU A 17 3.15 -10.15 -1.38
CA GLU A 17 1.75 -10.55 -1.34
C GLU A 17 1.15 -10.22 0.02
N TRP A 18 -0.03 -9.60 0.01
CA TRP A 18 -0.75 -9.17 1.18
C TRP A 18 -2.21 -9.64 1.12
N GLU A 19 -2.82 -9.72 2.30
CA GLU A 19 -4.25 -9.93 2.48
C GLU A 19 -4.81 -8.72 3.23
N ALA A 20 -5.84 -8.09 2.66
CA ALA A 20 -6.67 -7.10 3.33
C ALA A 20 -7.90 -7.80 3.88
N ALA A 21 -8.12 -7.70 5.19
CA ALA A 21 -9.35 -8.22 5.82
C ALA A 21 -10.60 -7.56 5.21
N GLY A 22 -11.73 -8.26 5.29
CA GLY A 22 -13.02 -7.68 4.97
C GLY A 22 -13.36 -6.51 5.90
N ARG A 23 -14.10 -5.53 5.39
CA ARG A 23 -14.62 -4.43 6.19
C ARG A 23 -15.58 -4.95 7.28
N THR A 24 -15.57 -4.31 8.43
CA THR A 24 -16.48 -4.59 9.55
C THR A 24 -17.50 -3.46 9.77
N SER A 25 -17.45 -2.43 8.94
CA SER A 25 -18.35 -1.28 8.92
C SER A 25 -18.78 -0.99 7.49
N ASP A 26 -19.62 0.03 7.30
CA ASP A 26 -19.99 0.47 5.96
C ASP A 26 -18.86 1.21 5.21
N GLU A 27 -17.75 1.50 5.89
CA GLU A 27 -16.61 2.19 5.32
C GLU A 27 -15.61 1.21 4.68
N VAL A 28 -14.77 1.75 3.78
CA VAL A 28 -13.65 1.00 3.20
C VAL A 28 -12.64 0.70 4.30
N ALA A 29 -12.18 -0.55 4.39
CA ALA A 29 -11.09 -0.93 5.27
C ALA A 29 -9.75 -0.51 4.65
N TRP A 30 -9.38 0.76 4.80
CA TRP A 30 -8.11 1.32 4.34
C TRP A 30 -6.91 0.63 5.00
N GLN A 31 -5.91 0.29 4.20
CA GLN A 31 -4.71 -0.45 4.64
C GLN A 31 -3.50 0.48 4.86
N ALA A 32 -3.57 1.71 4.39
CA ALA A 32 -2.57 2.76 4.60
C ALA A 32 -3.26 4.12 4.80
N PRO A 33 -2.67 5.05 5.56
CA PRO A 33 -3.11 6.44 5.55
C PRO A 33 -2.97 7.04 4.15
N LEU A 34 -3.67 8.14 3.87
CA LEU A 34 -3.46 8.89 2.63
C LEU A 34 -2.03 9.45 2.64
N HIS A 35 -1.27 9.18 1.58
CA HIS A 35 0.13 9.59 1.50
C HIS A 35 0.56 9.86 0.06
N VAL A 36 1.75 10.42 -0.09
CA VAL A 36 2.40 10.64 -1.38
C VAL A 36 3.85 10.18 -1.32
N HIS A 37 4.31 9.48 -2.35
CA HIS A 37 5.72 9.14 -2.57
C HIS A 37 6.37 10.23 -3.43
N HIS A 38 7.54 10.74 -3.04
CA HIS A 38 8.20 11.83 -3.79
C HIS A 38 9.02 11.34 -4.98
N THR A 39 9.52 10.11 -4.96
CA THR A 39 10.46 9.58 -5.97
C THR A 39 9.99 8.33 -6.69
N ASP A 40 9.10 7.55 -6.07
CA ASP A 40 8.78 6.19 -6.49
C ASP A 40 7.30 6.08 -6.85
N ASP A 41 7.01 5.32 -7.90
CA ASP A 41 5.65 4.87 -8.17
C ASP A 41 5.38 3.61 -7.32
N GLU A 42 4.12 3.38 -6.97
CA GLU A 42 3.67 2.14 -6.31
C GLU A 42 2.58 1.47 -7.16
N ALA A 43 2.52 0.14 -7.17
CA ALA A 43 1.51 -0.58 -7.95
C ALA A 43 0.90 -1.76 -7.19
N TRP A 44 -0.36 -2.03 -7.49
CA TRP A 44 -1.13 -3.14 -6.94
C TRP A 44 -1.60 -4.05 -8.06
N TYR A 45 -1.54 -5.36 -7.84
CA TYR A 45 -2.18 -6.36 -8.68
C TYR A 45 -3.07 -7.26 -7.83
N VAL A 46 -4.37 -7.28 -8.11
CA VAL A 46 -5.36 -7.98 -7.28
C VAL A 46 -5.43 -9.45 -7.69
N LEU A 47 -5.20 -10.34 -6.72
CA LEU A 47 -5.21 -11.79 -6.89
C LEU A 47 -6.60 -12.39 -6.64
N SER A 48 -7.31 -11.89 -5.64
CA SER A 48 -8.68 -12.30 -5.31
C SER A 48 -9.45 -11.16 -4.64
N GLY A 49 -10.77 -11.15 -4.80
CA GLY A 49 -11.63 -10.07 -4.29
C GLY A 49 -11.58 -8.82 -5.17
N THR A 50 -11.83 -7.66 -4.56
CA THR A 50 -11.71 -6.33 -5.17
C THR A 50 -11.01 -5.43 -4.17
N MET A 51 -10.05 -4.64 -4.64
CA MET A 51 -9.45 -3.58 -3.85
C MET A 51 -10.01 -2.23 -4.32
N ARG A 52 -10.15 -1.26 -3.41
CA ARG A 52 -10.45 0.13 -3.74
C ARG A 52 -9.23 0.99 -3.53
N MET A 53 -8.89 1.79 -4.54
CA MET A 53 -7.78 2.72 -4.52
C MET A 53 -8.34 4.11 -4.66
N ARG A 54 -7.89 5.02 -3.81
CA ARG A 54 -8.13 6.44 -3.97
C ARG A 54 -6.86 7.06 -4.51
N ILE A 55 -6.91 7.65 -5.71
CA ILE A 55 -5.76 8.29 -6.38
C ILE A 55 -6.22 9.67 -6.83
N ASP A 56 -5.52 10.71 -6.38
CA ASP A 56 -5.86 12.12 -6.66
C ASP A 56 -7.32 12.49 -6.32
N GLY A 57 -7.86 11.89 -5.25
CA GLY A 57 -9.24 12.12 -4.81
C GLY A 57 -10.31 11.32 -5.56
N GLU A 58 -9.94 10.53 -6.57
CA GLU A 58 -10.86 9.65 -7.29
C GLU A 58 -10.74 8.19 -6.83
N ASP A 59 -11.88 7.50 -6.74
CA ASP A 59 -11.96 6.10 -6.31
C ASP A 59 -12.01 5.14 -7.51
N TYR A 60 -11.19 4.11 -7.45
CA TYR A 60 -11.06 3.05 -8.44
C TYR A 60 -11.24 1.69 -7.78
N ASP A 61 -12.26 0.93 -8.21
CA ASP A 61 -12.41 -0.48 -7.83
C ASP A 61 -11.63 -1.36 -8.81
N VAL A 62 -10.66 -2.10 -8.27
CA VAL A 62 -9.76 -2.96 -9.04
C VAL A 62 -10.09 -4.41 -8.72
N PRO A 63 -10.77 -5.14 -9.63
CA PRO A 63 -11.14 -6.52 -9.42
C PRO A 63 -9.95 -7.46 -9.59
N ALA A 64 -10.10 -8.69 -9.10
CA ALA A 64 -9.14 -9.76 -9.31
C ALA A 64 -8.75 -9.93 -10.79
N GLY A 65 -7.45 -10.16 -11.04
CA GLY A 65 -6.89 -10.25 -12.38
C GLY A 65 -6.56 -8.90 -13.02
N SER A 66 -6.67 -7.79 -12.28
CA SER A 66 -6.35 -6.44 -12.73
C SER A 66 -5.31 -5.78 -11.84
N GLY A 67 -4.66 -4.74 -12.37
CA GLY A 67 -3.71 -3.92 -11.61
C GLY A 67 -3.91 -2.43 -11.82
N ILE A 68 -3.35 -1.66 -10.91
CA ILE A 68 -3.37 -0.19 -10.92
C ILE A 68 -2.04 0.35 -10.41
N VAL A 69 -1.66 1.54 -10.87
CA VAL A 69 -0.45 2.25 -10.46
C VAL A 69 -0.85 3.55 -9.77
N GLY A 70 -0.28 3.80 -8.60
CA GLY A 70 -0.26 5.08 -7.91
C GLY A 70 1.01 5.83 -8.32
N PRO A 71 0.91 6.88 -9.16
CA PRO A 71 2.09 7.59 -9.63
C PRO A 71 2.75 8.37 -8.50
N ARG A 72 4.09 8.50 -8.56
CA ARG A 72 4.83 9.40 -7.67
C ARG A 72 4.28 10.82 -7.74
N GLY A 73 4.35 11.54 -6.63
CA GLY A 73 3.84 12.91 -6.51
C GLY A 73 2.32 13.02 -6.50
N VAL A 74 1.59 11.91 -6.67
CA VAL A 74 0.12 11.88 -6.63
C VAL A 74 -0.35 11.25 -5.32
N PRO A 75 -1.17 11.95 -4.52
CA PRO A 75 -1.77 11.40 -3.30
C PRO A 75 -2.54 10.10 -3.55
N HIS A 76 -2.31 9.08 -2.74
CA HIS A 76 -3.06 7.84 -2.80
C HIS A 76 -3.20 7.06 -1.49
N THR A 77 -4.22 6.21 -1.44
CA THR A 77 -4.42 5.15 -0.43
C THR A 77 -5.16 3.97 -1.07
N PHE A 78 -5.19 2.82 -0.40
CA PHE A 78 -5.82 1.59 -0.86
C PHE A 78 -6.48 0.85 0.30
N GLY A 79 -7.56 0.13 0.01
CA GLY A 79 -8.37 -0.53 1.01
C GLY A 79 -9.28 -1.62 0.44
N ASN A 80 -9.91 -2.38 1.31
CA ASN A 80 -10.91 -3.38 0.92
C ASN A 80 -12.32 -2.80 1.08
N PRO A 81 -13.10 -2.62 -0.01
CA PRO A 81 -14.48 -2.15 0.06
C PRO A 81 -15.49 -3.27 0.34
N GLY A 82 -15.06 -4.54 0.33
CA GLY A 82 -15.92 -5.71 0.52
C GLY A 82 -15.85 -6.30 1.93
N GLU A 83 -16.83 -7.15 2.26
CA GLU A 83 -16.92 -7.87 3.54
C GLU A 83 -16.07 -9.14 3.59
N GLU A 84 -15.65 -9.64 2.43
CA GLU A 84 -14.75 -10.79 2.30
C GLU A 84 -13.29 -10.33 2.14
N PRO A 85 -12.29 -11.11 2.59
CA PRO A 85 -10.89 -10.79 2.40
C PRO A 85 -10.48 -10.67 0.93
N ALA A 86 -9.60 -9.72 0.64
CA ALA A 86 -8.99 -9.53 -0.67
C ALA A 86 -7.48 -9.79 -0.61
N ARG A 87 -6.91 -10.39 -1.66
CA ARG A 87 -5.46 -10.62 -1.78
C ARG A 87 -4.89 -9.83 -2.94
N TYR A 88 -3.73 -9.25 -2.74
CA TYR A 88 -3.05 -8.42 -3.74
C TYR A 88 -1.53 -8.56 -3.63
N VAL A 89 -0.85 -8.28 -4.74
CA VAL A 89 0.59 -8.04 -4.77
C VAL A 89 0.82 -6.55 -4.75
N LEU A 90 1.59 -6.09 -3.77
CA LEU A 90 2.16 -4.75 -3.73
C LEU A 90 3.54 -4.77 -4.40
N VAL A 91 3.72 -3.91 -5.39
CA VAL A 91 4.97 -3.68 -6.09
C VAL A 91 5.49 -2.31 -5.64
N MET A 92 6.62 -2.31 -4.95
CA MET A 92 7.14 -1.12 -4.28
C MET A 92 8.66 -1.01 -4.45
N SER A 93 9.23 0.16 -4.20
CA SER A 93 10.68 0.31 -4.14
C SER A 93 11.27 -0.37 -2.91
N SER A 94 12.58 -0.64 -2.94
CA SER A 94 13.28 -1.14 -1.76
C SER A 94 13.24 -0.14 -0.58
N THR A 95 13.16 1.16 -0.87
CA THR A 95 12.97 2.24 0.12
C THR A 95 11.64 2.10 0.84
N THR A 96 10.53 1.95 0.09
CA THR A 96 9.19 1.73 0.66
C THR A 96 9.15 0.44 1.48
N ASN A 97 9.76 -0.64 0.99
CA ASN A 97 9.84 -1.90 1.74
C ASN A 97 10.64 -1.74 3.06
N ALA A 98 11.71 -0.95 3.07
CA ALA A 98 12.47 -0.66 4.29
C ALA A 98 11.63 0.12 5.31
N MET A 99 10.87 1.13 4.86
CA MET A 99 9.91 1.86 5.68
C MET A 99 8.88 0.92 6.32
N LEU A 100 8.24 0.05 5.52
CA LEU A 100 7.23 -0.90 6.03
C LEU A 100 7.81 -1.87 7.06
N ARG A 101 9.06 -2.29 6.89
CA ARG A 101 9.76 -3.15 7.86
C ARG A 101 10.02 -2.44 9.19
N GLU A 102 10.41 -1.17 9.16
CA GLU A 102 10.57 -0.38 10.38
C GLU A 102 9.21 -0.16 11.05
N LEU A 103 8.22 0.32 10.29
CA LEU A 103 6.86 0.59 10.79
C LEU A 103 6.23 -0.64 11.46
N HIS A 104 6.25 -1.79 10.79
CA HIS A 104 5.66 -3.03 11.33
C HIS A 104 6.58 -3.82 12.26
N GLY A 105 7.83 -3.38 12.42
CA GLY A 105 8.83 -3.97 13.31
C GLY A 105 8.67 -3.57 14.79
N GLY A 106 7.54 -2.95 15.16
CA GLY A 106 7.29 -2.44 16.51
C GLY A 106 7.64 -0.97 16.69
N PHE A 107 7.69 -0.19 15.61
CA PHE A 107 7.90 1.25 15.67
C PHE A 107 6.81 1.92 16.54
N SER A 108 7.23 2.84 17.40
CA SER A 108 6.37 3.55 18.35
C SER A 108 6.60 5.07 18.36
N GLY A 109 7.34 5.59 17.37
CA GLY A 109 7.62 7.01 17.21
C GLY A 109 6.57 7.75 16.39
N ASP A 110 6.95 8.93 15.91
CA ASP A 110 6.13 9.74 15.00
C ASP A 110 6.10 9.10 13.60
N VAL A 111 4.92 8.66 13.19
CA VAL A 111 4.71 8.01 11.88
C VAL A 111 4.90 9.00 10.73
N ALA A 112 4.54 10.28 10.90
CA ALA A 112 4.77 11.27 9.85
C ALA A 112 6.26 11.50 9.63
N ALA A 113 7.03 11.63 10.72
CA ALA A 113 8.49 11.73 10.65
C ALA A 113 9.13 10.48 10.02
N LEU A 114 8.55 9.29 10.26
CA LEU A 114 8.99 8.06 9.60
C LEU A 114 8.73 8.10 8.09
N PHE A 115 7.55 8.52 7.64
CA PHE A 115 7.26 8.66 6.21
C PHE A 115 8.24 9.64 5.54
N GLU A 116 8.48 10.80 6.16
CA GLU A 116 9.42 11.82 5.64
C GLU A 116 10.85 11.28 5.53
N LYS A 117 11.31 10.51 6.51
CA LYS A 117 12.62 9.82 6.48
C LYS A 117 12.79 8.95 5.23
N TYR A 118 11.70 8.38 4.72
CA TYR A 118 11.68 7.49 3.56
C TYR A 118 11.16 8.16 2.27
N GLY A 119 11.11 9.49 2.22
CA GLY A 119 10.72 10.23 1.02
C GLY A 119 9.23 10.14 0.70
N CYS A 120 8.39 10.01 1.74
CA CYS A 120 6.94 10.06 1.65
C CYS A 120 6.39 11.17 2.55
N SER A 121 5.21 11.70 2.23
CA SER A 121 4.47 12.59 3.14
C SER A 121 3.11 12.01 3.46
N LEU A 122 2.73 11.99 4.74
CA LEU A 122 1.36 11.72 5.16
C LEU A 122 0.48 12.95 4.89
N LEU A 123 -0.76 12.70 4.49
CA LEU A 123 -1.74 13.74 4.22
C LEU A 123 -2.98 13.52 5.10
N GLY A 124 -3.38 14.57 5.81
CA GLY A 124 -4.47 14.56 6.81
C GLY A 124 -3.96 14.89 8.20
#